data_AF-A0A956X5V5-F1
#
_entry.id   AF-A0A956X5V5-F1
#
_cell.length_a   1.000
_cell.length_b   1.000
_cell.length_c   1.000
_cell.angle_alpha   90.00
_cell.angle_beta   90.00
_cell.angle_gamma   90.00
#
_symmetry.space_group_name_H-M   'P 1'
#
loop_
_entity.id
_entity.type
_entity.pdbx_description
1 polymer ?
#
loop_
_entity_poly.entity_id
_entity_poly.type
_entity_poly.pdbx_seq_one_letter_code
_entity_poly.pdbx_strand_id
1 'polypeptide(L)'
;MKPNIVPGRTLLPLILTLALIGMAFIEPNFVLADSGQDGERILTTGAVILNRYARVTAVSGNTITVTDITLLDDTADDHYTNDTLSSGDLLLIYEAQGASFTSITDDATYGAFVYGQAGVYEFAVVESVNGNDITVSSTNTPPYSCSGITGTYDTLEGNVQVVRVPQYTNLTIQSGATVTALPWDGETGGIIALHVQNNLTVDGTIDA
;
A
#
# COMPACT_ATOMS: atom_id res chain seq x y z
N MET A 1 11.34 74.28 -59.60
CA MET A 1 10.42 73.80 -58.54
C MET A 1 10.05 72.37 -58.85
N LYS A 2 10.18 71.49 -57.84
CA LYS A 2 10.45 70.05 -57.95
C LYS A 2 9.23 69.19 -58.37
N PRO A 3 9.47 67.98 -58.94
CA PRO A 3 8.46 67.08 -59.47
C PRO A 3 7.80 66.15 -58.43
N ASN A 4 6.60 65.68 -58.77
CA ASN A 4 5.79 64.71 -58.04
C ASN A 4 6.51 63.37 -57.84
N ILE A 5 6.57 62.90 -56.59
CA ILE A 5 7.01 61.56 -56.21
C ILE A 5 5.75 60.74 -55.92
N VAL A 6 5.57 59.64 -56.66
CA VAL A 6 4.52 58.64 -56.41
C VAL A 6 4.86 57.84 -55.15
N PRO A 7 3.96 57.66 -54.17
CA PRO A 7 4.23 56.83 -53.00
C PRO A 7 4.17 55.34 -53.36
N GLY A 8 5.22 54.60 -52.99
CA GLY A 8 5.35 53.16 -53.19
C GLY A 8 4.39 52.33 -52.32
N ARG A 9 3.93 51.19 -52.87
CA ARG A 9 3.15 50.16 -52.16
C ARG A 9 4.03 49.49 -51.11
N THR A 10 3.82 49.81 -49.84
CA THR A 10 4.33 49.03 -48.70
C THR A 10 3.38 47.87 -48.40
N LEU A 11 3.83 46.64 -48.66
CA LEU A 11 3.17 45.41 -48.23
C LEU A 11 3.23 45.33 -46.69
N LEU A 12 2.07 45.28 -46.04
CA LEU A 12 1.95 45.02 -44.60
C LEU A 12 2.27 43.54 -44.32
N PRO A 13 3.17 43.20 -43.37
CA PRO A 13 3.35 41.82 -42.94
C PRO A 13 2.17 41.38 -42.07
N LEU A 14 1.55 40.26 -42.45
CA LEU A 14 0.54 39.55 -41.67
C LEU A 14 1.22 38.88 -40.46
N ILE A 15 1.00 39.41 -39.26
CA ILE A 15 1.47 38.79 -38.02
C ILE A 15 0.44 37.74 -37.59
N LEU A 16 0.80 36.46 -37.71
CA LEU A 16 0.03 35.34 -37.19
C LEU A 16 0.39 35.12 -35.72
N THR A 17 -0.41 35.63 -34.80
CA THR A 17 -0.31 35.30 -33.37
C THR A 17 -0.90 33.91 -33.13
N LEU A 18 -0.03 32.93 -32.89
CA LEU A 18 -0.43 31.59 -32.43
C LEU A 18 -0.74 31.68 -30.93
N ALA A 19 -2.02 31.71 -30.56
CA ALA A 19 -2.42 31.51 -29.17
C ALA A 19 -2.26 30.03 -28.84
N LEU A 20 -1.19 29.68 -28.11
CA LEU A 20 -1.03 28.36 -27.52
C LEU A 20 -2.08 28.22 -26.41
N ILE A 21 -3.24 27.66 -26.74
CA ILE A 21 -4.18 27.14 -25.75
C ILE A 21 -3.47 25.94 -25.14
N GLY A 22 -2.79 26.16 -24.02
CA GLY A 22 -2.34 25.08 -23.15
C GLY A 22 -3.58 24.35 -22.65
N MET A 23 -3.97 23.29 -23.36
CA MET A 23 -4.77 22.25 -22.73
C MET A 23 -3.86 21.64 -21.67
N ALA A 24 -4.08 22.03 -20.41
CA ALA A 24 -3.63 21.22 -19.31
C ALA A 24 -4.31 19.87 -19.48
N PHE A 25 -3.59 18.90 -20.05
CA PHE A 25 -3.92 17.51 -19.85
C PHE A 25 -3.72 17.28 -18.36
N ILE A 26 -4.83 17.37 -17.61
CA ILE A 26 -4.91 16.72 -16.32
C ILE A 26 -4.94 15.23 -16.69
N GLU A 27 -3.77 14.63 -16.81
CA GLU A 27 -3.64 13.19 -16.74
C GLU A 27 -4.35 12.80 -15.43
N PRO A 28 -5.42 11.98 -15.46
CA PRO A 28 -5.91 11.43 -14.21
C PRO A 28 -4.73 10.70 -13.58
N ASN A 29 -4.31 11.14 -12.39
CA ASN A 29 -3.37 10.37 -11.59
C ASN A 29 -4.05 9.03 -11.32
N PHE A 30 -3.59 7.99 -12.02
CA PHE A 30 -4.05 6.63 -11.81
C PHE A 30 -3.48 6.14 -10.49
N VAL A 31 -4.14 6.45 -9.38
CA VAL A 31 -3.77 5.90 -8.08
C VAL A 31 -4.46 4.54 -7.96
N LEU A 32 -3.83 3.48 -8.46
CA LEU A 32 -4.06 2.15 -7.87
C LEU A 32 -3.65 2.25 -6.38
N ALA A 33 -3.57 1.16 -5.63
CA ALA A 33 -2.34 1.06 -4.86
C ALA A 33 -1.24 1.11 -5.93
N ASP A 34 -0.67 2.29 -6.20
CA ASP A 34 0.15 2.48 -7.41
C ASP A 34 1.25 1.45 -7.31
N SER A 35 1.18 0.46 -8.21
CA SER A 35 2.06 -0.68 -8.15
C SER A 35 3.44 -0.11 -8.43
N GLY A 36 4.23 0.12 -7.39
CA GLY A 36 5.46 0.91 -7.50
C GLY A 36 5.42 2.34 -6.98
N GLN A 37 4.41 2.75 -6.22
CA GLN A 37 4.32 4.10 -5.63
C GLN A 37 5.52 4.43 -4.74
N ASP A 38 6.14 3.42 -4.13
CA ASP A 38 7.30 3.54 -3.25
C ASP A 38 8.63 3.45 -4.02
N GLY A 39 8.56 3.46 -5.36
CA GLY A 39 9.69 3.63 -6.27
C GLY A 39 10.62 2.42 -6.33
N GLU A 40 11.86 2.68 -6.74
CA GLU A 40 12.92 1.67 -6.80
C GLU A 40 13.67 1.59 -5.46
N ARG A 41 13.93 0.36 -5.00
CA ARG A 41 14.69 0.13 -3.75
C ARG A 41 15.80 -0.89 -3.97
N ILE A 42 16.98 -0.56 -3.45
CA ILE A 42 18.15 -1.46 -3.40
C ILE A 42 18.60 -1.57 -1.95
N LEU A 43 18.50 -2.76 -1.37
CA LEU A 43 19.02 -3.08 -0.05
C LEU A 43 20.41 -3.68 -0.19
N THR A 44 21.40 -3.03 0.42
CA THR A 44 22.81 -3.36 0.21
C THR A 44 23.40 -4.17 1.35
N THR A 45 23.06 -3.83 2.59
CA THR A 45 23.58 -4.51 3.79
C THR A 45 22.64 -4.43 4.97
N GLY A 46 22.79 -5.37 5.91
CA GLY A 46 22.11 -5.35 7.20
C GLY A 46 20.74 -6.02 7.20
N ALA A 47 20.16 -6.14 8.38
CA ALA A 47 18.78 -6.58 8.56
C ALA A 47 17.84 -5.38 8.40
N VAL A 48 16.82 -5.51 7.56
CA VAL A 48 15.88 -4.44 7.21
C VAL A 48 14.46 -4.94 7.43
N ILE A 49 13.67 -4.16 8.18
CA ILE A 49 12.24 -4.41 8.39
C ILE A 49 11.47 -3.43 7.53
N LEU A 50 10.97 -3.94 6.40
CA LEU A 50 10.26 -3.14 5.40
C LEU A 50 8.79 -2.90 5.76
N ASN A 51 8.20 -3.79 6.56
CA ASN A 51 6.80 -3.70 6.95
C ASN A 51 6.62 -2.88 8.23
N ARG A 52 5.40 -2.34 8.39
CA ARG A 52 4.91 -1.76 9.65
C ARG A 52 3.66 -2.51 10.08
N TYR A 53 3.41 -2.61 11.38
CA TYR A 53 2.40 -3.51 11.93
C TYR A 53 1.57 -2.80 12.99
N ALA A 54 0.26 -3.03 13.01
CA ALA A 54 -0.59 -2.58 14.10
C ALA A 54 -1.66 -3.63 14.41
N ARG A 55 -1.96 -3.78 15.70
CA ARG A 55 -3.03 -4.67 16.17
C ARG A 55 -4.39 -4.07 15.79
N VAL A 56 -5.26 -4.90 15.23
CA VAL A 56 -6.64 -4.53 14.92
C VAL A 56 -7.51 -4.76 16.15
N THR A 57 -8.37 -3.80 16.46
CA THR A 57 -9.31 -3.83 17.58
C THR A 57 -10.76 -3.99 17.14
N ALA A 58 -11.07 -3.61 15.90
CA ALA A 58 -12.37 -3.82 15.29
C ALA A 58 -12.26 -3.80 13.76
N VAL A 59 -13.15 -4.56 13.11
CA VAL A 59 -13.41 -4.46 11.67
C VAL A 59 -14.92 -4.29 11.50
N SER A 60 -15.34 -3.20 10.84
CA SER A 60 -16.75 -2.90 10.60
C SER A 60 -16.96 -2.37 9.19
N GLY A 61 -17.56 -3.20 8.33
CA GLY A 61 -17.63 -2.92 6.90
C GLY A 61 -16.23 -2.74 6.33
N ASN A 62 -15.98 -1.60 5.67
CA ASN A 62 -14.67 -1.25 5.12
C ASN A 62 -13.83 -0.37 6.07
N THR A 63 -14.12 -0.39 7.37
CA THR A 63 -13.33 0.34 8.37
C THR A 63 -12.61 -0.64 9.27
N ILE A 64 -11.31 -0.41 9.44
CA ILE A 64 -10.42 -1.13 10.35
C ILE A 64 -10.01 -0.16 11.44
N THR A 65 -10.24 -0.50 12.70
CA THR A 65 -9.77 0.29 13.83
C THR A 65 -8.54 -0.36 14.43
N VAL A 66 -7.42 0.35 14.47
CA VAL A 66 -6.17 -0.15 15.07
C VAL A 66 -5.95 0.39 16.49
N THR A 67 -5.04 -0.23 17.24
CA THR A 67 -4.67 0.24 18.59
C THR A 67 -4.00 1.62 18.55
N ASP A 68 -3.08 1.83 17.60
CA ASP A 68 -2.36 3.07 17.38
C ASP A 68 -1.96 3.17 15.91
N ILE A 69 -2.45 4.20 15.22
CA ILE A 69 -2.20 4.41 13.80
C ILE A 69 -0.73 4.71 13.49
N THR A 70 -0.01 5.31 14.44
CA THR A 70 1.39 5.74 14.25
C THR A 70 2.36 4.57 14.15
N LEU A 71 1.94 3.38 14.58
CA LEU A 71 2.70 2.14 14.38
C LEU A 71 2.80 1.73 12.91
N LEU A 72 1.94 2.28 12.04
CA LEU A 72 1.98 2.08 10.59
C LEU A 72 2.83 3.15 9.87
N ASP A 73 3.34 4.14 10.59
CA ASP A 73 4.19 5.17 10.03
C ASP A 73 5.64 4.67 9.88
N ASP A 74 6.35 5.20 8.88
CA ASP A 74 7.77 4.97 8.65
C ASP A 74 8.54 6.28 8.65
N THR A 75 8.79 6.81 9.84
CA THR A 75 9.49 8.09 10.02
C THR A 75 11.02 7.95 10.06
N ALA A 76 11.56 6.75 9.86
CA ALA A 76 12.96 6.45 10.16
C ALA A 76 13.74 5.87 8.97
N ASP A 77 13.08 5.13 8.08
CA ASP A 77 13.79 4.29 7.12
C ASP A 77 13.42 4.55 5.64
N ASP A 78 12.49 5.49 5.39
CA ASP A 78 12.04 5.94 4.07
C ASP A 78 11.70 4.78 3.12
N HIS A 79 10.96 3.77 3.58
CA HIS A 79 10.49 2.65 2.74
C HIS A 79 9.22 2.97 1.96
N TYR A 80 8.50 4.01 2.38
CA TYR A 80 7.26 4.46 1.78
C TYR A 80 7.43 5.89 1.27
N THR A 81 6.72 6.23 0.19
CA THR A 81 6.76 7.59 -0.35
C THR A 81 6.24 8.65 0.63
N ASN A 82 5.33 8.26 1.53
CA ASN A 82 4.89 9.08 2.65
C ASN A 82 5.21 8.35 3.97
N ASP A 83 5.91 9.02 4.89
CA ASP A 83 6.20 8.46 6.22
C ASP A 83 4.90 8.02 6.91
N THR A 84 3.88 8.89 6.91
CA THR A 84 2.59 8.59 7.53
C THR A 84 1.71 7.73 6.64
N LEU A 85 0.95 6.79 7.23
CA LEU A 85 -0.06 6.03 6.49
C LEU A 85 -1.06 6.98 5.81
N SER A 86 -1.29 6.77 4.52
CA SER A 86 -2.05 7.70 3.68
C SER A 86 -2.88 6.98 2.60
N SER A 87 -3.79 7.71 1.98
CA SER A 87 -4.60 7.19 0.87
C SER A 87 -3.71 6.63 -0.25
N GLY A 88 -4.06 5.46 -0.77
CA GLY A 88 -3.29 4.73 -1.78
C GLY A 88 -2.36 3.66 -1.22
N ASP A 89 -2.05 3.70 0.08
CA ASP A 89 -1.23 2.67 0.70
C ASP A 89 -1.92 1.30 0.71
N LEU A 90 -1.11 0.25 0.56
CA LEU A 90 -1.55 -1.13 0.59
C LEU A 90 -1.41 -1.70 1.99
N LEU A 91 -2.47 -2.33 2.48
CA LEU A 91 -2.49 -3.08 3.73
C LEU A 91 -2.73 -4.55 3.45
N LEU A 92 -2.07 -5.41 4.23
CA LEU A 92 -2.47 -6.80 4.44
C LEU A 92 -3.17 -6.88 5.79
N ILE A 93 -4.40 -7.38 5.80
CA ILE A 93 -5.17 -7.68 7.01
C ILE A 93 -5.03 -9.17 7.24
N TYR A 94 -4.60 -9.59 8.42
CA TYR A 94 -4.33 -11.00 8.72
C TYR A 94 -4.80 -11.40 10.10
N GLU A 95 -5.56 -12.48 10.19
CA GLU A 95 -5.92 -13.13 11.44
C GLU A 95 -4.97 -14.30 11.73
N ALA A 96 -4.11 -14.13 12.73
CA ALA A 96 -3.04 -15.10 13.02
C ALA A 96 -3.51 -16.33 13.80
N GLN A 97 -4.56 -16.19 14.61
CA GLN A 97 -5.07 -17.20 15.55
C GLN A 97 -6.60 -17.30 15.43
N GLY A 98 -7.25 -18.19 16.19
CA GLY A 98 -8.71 -18.39 16.13
C GLY A 98 -9.14 -19.86 15.98
N ALA A 99 -8.19 -20.76 15.72
CA ALA A 99 -8.44 -22.19 15.75
C ALA A 99 -8.60 -22.66 17.21
N SER A 100 -9.61 -23.49 17.46
CA SER A 100 -9.91 -24.01 18.80
C SER A 100 -10.32 -25.48 18.76
N PHE A 101 -9.96 -26.22 19.80
CA PHE A 101 -10.42 -27.59 19.99
C PHE A 101 -11.90 -27.60 20.36
N THR A 102 -12.68 -28.39 19.64
CA THR A 102 -14.10 -28.64 19.94
C THR A 102 -14.29 -29.85 20.84
N SER A 103 -13.30 -30.74 20.94
CA SER A 103 -13.32 -31.85 21.87
C SER A 103 -11.94 -32.14 22.45
N ILE A 104 -11.86 -32.10 23.77
CA ILE A 104 -10.69 -32.46 24.59
C ILE A 104 -10.98 -33.70 25.46
N THR A 105 -12.14 -34.32 25.29
CA THR A 105 -12.54 -35.52 26.02
C THR A 105 -11.82 -36.73 25.45
N ASP A 106 -11.30 -37.60 26.31
CA ASP A 106 -10.63 -38.86 25.92
C ASP A 106 -11.65 -39.89 25.41
N ASP A 107 -12.19 -39.64 24.23
CA ASP A 107 -13.09 -40.50 23.48
C ASP A 107 -12.77 -40.46 21.97
N ALA A 108 -13.62 -41.08 21.16
CA ALA A 108 -13.42 -41.15 19.70
C ALA A 108 -13.40 -39.78 18.99
N THR A 109 -13.80 -38.70 19.67
CA THR A 109 -13.80 -37.33 19.16
C THR A 109 -12.60 -36.50 19.64
N TYR A 110 -11.71 -37.07 20.47
CA TYR A 110 -10.53 -36.36 21.00
C TYR A 110 -9.71 -35.74 19.87
N GLY A 111 -9.34 -34.47 20.05
CA GLY A 111 -8.54 -33.73 19.08
C GLY A 111 -9.34 -33.15 17.91
N ALA A 112 -10.67 -33.25 17.91
CA ALA A 112 -11.51 -32.49 17.00
C ALA A 112 -11.34 -30.99 17.25
N PHE A 113 -11.26 -30.20 16.17
CA PHE A 113 -11.04 -28.76 16.22
C PHE A 113 -11.75 -28.07 15.05
N VAL A 114 -11.91 -26.76 15.18
CA VAL A 114 -12.37 -25.86 14.10
C VAL A 114 -11.33 -24.77 13.91
N TYR A 115 -11.19 -24.28 12.68
CA TYR A 115 -10.22 -23.23 12.36
C TYR A 115 -10.66 -21.84 12.82
N GLY A 116 -11.96 -21.62 13.07
CA GLY A 116 -12.49 -20.27 13.20
C GLY A 116 -12.11 -19.47 11.96
N GLN A 117 -11.58 -18.26 12.17
CA GLN A 117 -11.08 -17.40 11.08
C GLN A 117 -9.54 -17.34 11.05
N ALA A 118 -8.87 -18.28 11.71
CA ALA A 118 -7.42 -18.38 11.69
C ALA A 118 -6.90 -18.54 10.25
N GLY A 119 -5.93 -17.71 9.89
CA GLY A 119 -5.31 -17.68 8.56
C GLY A 119 -6.10 -16.90 7.51
N VAL A 120 -7.24 -16.28 7.86
CA VAL A 120 -7.95 -15.38 6.94
C VAL A 120 -7.08 -14.15 6.68
N TYR A 121 -6.95 -13.79 5.40
CA TYR A 121 -6.20 -12.62 4.99
C TYR A 121 -6.80 -11.93 3.77
N GLU A 122 -6.67 -10.62 3.72
CA GLU A 122 -7.13 -9.79 2.61
C GLU A 122 -6.15 -8.63 2.39
N PHE A 123 -5.93 -8.25 1.13
CA PHE A 123 -5.25 -7.00 0.79
C PHE A 123 -6.29 -5.89 0.60
N ALA A 124 -6.01 -4.71 1.13
CA ALA A 124 -6.91 -3.58 1.07
C ALA A 124 -6.14 -2.28 0.81
N VAL A 125 -6.76 -1.36 0.08
CA VAL A 125 -6.16 -0.06 -0.26
C VAL A 125 -6.76 1.00 0.65
N VAL A 126 -5.90 1.77 1.31
CA VAL A 126 -6.33 2.88 2.17
C VAL A 126 -7.03 3.94 1.33
N GLU A 127 -8.25 4.31 1.73
CA GLU A 127 -8.99 5.44 1.17
C GLU A 127 -8.84 6.67 2.06
N SER A 128 -8.93 6.49 3.39
CA SER A 128 -8.70 7.58 4.34
C SER A 128 -8.33 7.07 5.73
N VAL A 129 -7.73 7.96 6.52
CA VAL A 129 -7.37 7.72 7.92
C VAL A 129 -8.00 8.82 8.76
N ASN A 130 -8.72 8.45 9.83
CA ASN A 130 -9.34 9.38 10.78
C ASN A 130 -9.14 8.88 12.21
N GLY A 131 -8.21 9.49 12.94
CA GLY A 131 -7.77 8.95 14.22
C GLY A 131 -7.13 7.58 14.03
N ASN A 132 -7.64 6.57 14.73
CA ASN A 132 -7.20 5.18 14.59
C ASN A 132 -8.04 4.35 13.60
N ASP A 133 -9.02 4.97 12.95
CA ASP A 133 -9.86 4.31 11.95
C ASP A 133 -9.26 4.48 10.55
N ILE A 134 -9.10 3.35 9.86
CA ILE A 134 -8.65 3.26 8.48
C ILE A 134 -9.86 2.85 7.64
N THR A 135 -10.32 3.73 6.76
CA THR A 135 -11.31 3.36 5.74
C THR A 135 -10.60 2.86 4.50
N VAL A 136 -11.01 1.69 4.00
CA VAL A 136 -10.44 1.09 2.79
C VAL A 136 -11.38 1.19 1.59
N SER A 137 -10.79 1.30 0.41
CA SER A 137 -11.54 1.43 -0.83
C SER A 137 -12.37 0.18 -1.13
N SER A 138 -13.62 0.39 -1.52
CA SER A 138 -14.52 -0.63 -2.08
C SER A 138 -15.00 -0.29 -3.49
N THR A 139 -14.32 0.67 -4.11
CA THR A 139 -14.65 1.08 -5.47
C THR A 139 -14.00 0.13 -6.46
N ASN A 140 -14.81 -0.36 -7.40
CA ASN A 140 -14.36 -1.08 -8.61
C ASN A 140 -14.23 -0.14 -9.81
N THR A 141 -14.14 1.17 -9.56
CA THR A 141 -13.98 2.17 -10.62
C THR A 141 -12.50 2.42 -10.81
N PRO A 142 -11.97 2.34 -12.04
CA PRO A 142 -10.58 2.65 -12.30
C PRO A 142 -10.18 3.99 -11.66
N PRO A 143 -9.01 4.07 -11.00
CA PRO A 143 -7.97 3.04 -10.92
C PRO A 143 -8.23 1.93 -9.89
N TYR A 144 -9.11 2.09 -8.91
CA TYR A 144 -9.33 1.09 -7.87
C TYR A 144 -10.17 -0.09 -8.37
N SER A 145 -9.61 -1.30 -8.30
CA SER A 145 -10.37 -2.56 -8.44
C SER A 145 -10.31 -3.29 -7.10
N CYS A 146 -11.02 -2.75 -6.11
CA CYS A 146 -11.02 -3.27 -4.76
C CYS A 146 -12.45 -3.60 -4.32
N SER A 147 -12.66 -4.81 -3.79
CA SER A 147 -13.95 -5.24 -3.26
C SER A 147 -14.22 -4.70 -1.84
N GLY A 148 -13.27 -3.98 -1.24
CA GLY A 148 -13.26 -3.69 0.19
C GLY A 148 -12.95 -4.95 1.01
N ILE A 149 -13.35 -4.94 2.28
CA ILE A 149 -13.20 -6.06 3.20
C ILE A 149 -14.40 -7.00 3.00
N THR A 150 -14.13 -8.26 2.68
CA THR A 150 -15.18 -9.28 2.45
C THR A 150 -15.19 -10.35 3.53
N GLY A 151 -14.06 -10.53 4.23
CA GLY A 151 -13.90 -11.45 5.34
C GLY A 151 -14.55 -10.96 6.64
N THR A 152 -14.79 -11.93 7.52
CA THR A 152 -15.14 -11.67 8.92
C THR A 152 -13.94 -11.99 9.79
N TYR A 153 -13.63 -11.09 10.72
CA TYR A 153 -12.43 -11.17 11.56
C TYR A 153 -12.81 -11.24 13.04
N ASP A 154 -12.20 -12.17 13.78
CA ASP A 154 -12.27 -12.22 15.25
C ASP A 154 -11.16 -11.36 15.85
N THR A 155 -11.47 -10.09 16.07
CA THR A 155 -10.50 -9.10 16.62
C THR A 155 -10.24 -9.25 18.13
N LEU A 156 -10.95 -10.15 18.82
CA LEU A 156 -10.77 -10.40 20.25
C LEU A 156 -9.82 -11.57 20.49
N GLU A 157 -10.09 -12.72 19.87
CA GLU A 157 -9.34 -13.96 20.09
C GLU A 157 -8.47 -14.36 18.89
N GLY A 158 -8.73 -13.79 17.71
CA GLY A 158 -8.03 -14.14 16.47
C GLY A 158 -6.67 -13.47 16.28
N ASN A 159 -6.30 -12.52 17.13
CA ASN A 159 -5.05 -11.74 17.02
C ASN A 159 -4.85 -11.20 15.60
N VAL A 160 -5.78 -10.33 15.21
CA VAL A 160 -5.80 -9.70 13.89
C VAL A 160 -4.80 -8.55 13.86
N GLN A 161 -3.96 -8.52 12.84
CA GLN A 161 -3.02 -7.44 12.58
C GLN A 161 -3.24 -6.87 11.19
N VAL A 162 -2.94 -5.58 11.04
CA VAL A 162 -2.68 -4.98 9.74
C VAL A 162 -1.18 -4.81 9.55
N VAL A 163 -0.73 -5.11 8.34
CA VAL A 163 0.65 -4.94 7.89
C VAL A 163 0.64 -3.91 6.76
N ARG A 164 1.36 -2.80 6.90
CA ARG A 164 1.58 -1.87 5.80
C ARG A 164 2.55 -2.48 4.81
N VAL A 165 2.16 -2.54 3.55
CA VAL A 165 2.87 -3.25 2.49
C VAL A 165 3.52 -2.25 1.55
N PRO A 166 4.86 -2.17 1.48
CA PRO A 166 5.50 -1.30 0.51
C PRO A 166 5.28 -1.85 -0.90
N GLN A 167 5.16 -0.92 -1.85
CA GLN A 167 4.83 -1.16 -3.25
C GLN A 167 5.95 -0.61 -4.12
N TYR A 168 6.94 -1.44 -4.42
CA TYR A 168 8.12 -1.05 -5.19
C TYR A 168 7.94 -1.26 -6.69
N THR A 169 8.49 -0.35 -7.49
CA THR A 169 8.60 -0.54 -8.95
C THR A 169 9.57 -1.68 -9.24
N ASN A 170 10.72 -1.67 -8.54
CA ASN A 170 11.72 -2.72 -8.52
C ASN A 170 12.30 -2.83 -7.10
N LEU A 171 12.60 -4.04 -6.65
CA LEU A 171 13.29 -4.29 -5.39
C LEU A 171 14.49 -5.21 -5.64
N THR A 172 15.68 -4.76 -5.24
CA THR A 172 16.90 -5.59 -5.24
C THR A 172 17.39 -5.79 -3.81
N ILE A 173 17.48 -7.04 -3.36
CA ILE A 173 18.05 -7.44 -2.08
C ILE A 173 19.42 -8.02 -2.38
N GLN A 174 20.48 -7.24 -2.16
CA GLN A 174 21.85 -7.68 -2.42
C GLN A 174 22.32 -8.70 -1.38
N SER A 175 23.38 -9.44 -1.69
CA SER A 175 23.92 -10.53 -0.86
C SER A 175 24.31 -10.15 0.57
N GLY A 176 24.55 -8.86 0.83
CA GLY A 176 24.84 -8.36 2.18
C GLY A 176 23.60 -8.02 3.02
N ALA A 177 22.40 -8.04 2.43
CA ALA A 177 21.16 -7.61 3.05
C ALA A 177 20.24 -8.78 3.41
N THR A 178 19.46 -8.59 4.47
CA THR A 178 18.40 -9.51 4.89
C THR A 178 17.12 -8.72 5.13
N VAL A 179 16.04 -9.09 4.45
CA VAL A 179 14.69 -8.59 4.79
C VAL A 179 14.13 -9.50 5.88
N THR A 180 13.73 -8.90 7.00
CA THR A 180 13.17 -9.63 8.14
C THR A 180 11.89 -8.98 8.65
N ALA A 181 11.10 -9.73 9.42
CA ALA A 181 9.92 -9.20 10.10
C ALA A 181 10.28 -8.75 11.53
N LEU A 182 9.40 -7.95 12.13
CA LEU A 182 9.38 -7.92 13.59
C LEU A 182 9.05 -9.33 14.12
N PRO A 183 9.74 -9.82 15.16
CA PRO A 183 9.36 -11.09 15.77
C PRO A 183 7.90 -11.06 16.21
N TRP A 184 7.18 -12.17 16.04
CA TRP A 184 5.82 -12.29 16.54
C TRP A 184 5.80 -12.13 18.07
N ASP A 185 5.09 -11.12 18.56
CA ASP A 185 5.00 -10.79 19.99
C ASP A 185 3.75 -11.34 20.70
N GLY A 186 2.87 -12.02 19.96
CA GLY A 186 1.57 -12.47 20.42
C GLY A 186 0.40 -11.67 19.85
N GLU A 187 0.66 -10.49 19.27
CA GLU A 187 -0.35 -9.61 18.68
C GLU A 187 0.01 -9.16 17.24
N THR A 188 1.28 -8.85 16.98
CA THR A 188 1.77 -8.38 15.67
C THR A 188 3.15 -8.95 15.31
N GLY A 189 3.54 -8.83 14.04
CA GLY A 189 4.83 -9.30 13.51
C GLY A 189 4.75 -10.68 12.85
N GLY A 190 5.92 -11.25 12.56
CA GLY A 190 6.10 -12.59 11.98
C GLY A 190 5.71 -12.72 10.50
N ILE A 191 5.45 -11.60 9.82
CA ILE A 191 5.00 -11.60 8.42
C ILE A 191 5.84 -10.63 7.63
N ILE A 192 6.35 -11.07 6.49
CA ILE A 192 6.92 -10.21 5.46
C ILE A 192 5.92 -10.16 4.31
N ALA A 193 5.47 -8.96 3.95
CA ALA A 193 4.57 -8.72 2.83
C ALA A 193 5.15 -7.63 1.95
N LEU A 194 5.35 -7.91 0.66
CA LEU A 194 5.93 -6.98 -0.31
C LEU A 194 5.11 -7.02 -1.59
N HIS A 195 4.89 -5.85 -2.18
CA HIS A 195 4.35 -5.74 -3.53
C HIS A 195 5.43 -5.17 -4.44
N VAL A 196 5.78 -5.88 -5.52
CA VAL A 196 6.80 -5.43 -6.47
C VAL A 196 6.23 -5.54 -7.88
N GLN A 197 6.16 -4.41 -8.58
CA GLN A 197 5.49 -4.31 -9.88
C GLN A 197 6.25 -5.04 -10.99
N ASN A 198 7.55 -4.76 -11.12
CA ASN A 198 8.33 -5.23 -12.29
C ASN A 198 9.31 -6.33 -11.91
N ASN A 199 10.36 -6.02 -11.15
CA ASN A 199 11.41 -6.99 -10.84
C ASN A 199 11.75 -7.03 -9.35
N LEU A 200 11.68 -8.24 -8.78
CA LEU A 200 12.24 -8.59 -7.48
C LEU A 200 13.51 -9.42 -7.70
N THR A 201 14.67 -8.85 -7.37
CA THR A 201 15.97 -9.55 -7.40
C THR A 201 16.41 -9.87 -5.98
N VAL A 202 16.68 -11.14 -5.68
CA VAL A 202 17.07 -11.61 -4.34
C VAL A 202 18.39 -12.36 -4.41
N ASP A 203 19.48 -11.63 -4.12
CA ASP A 203 20.82 -12.19 -3.93
C ASP A 203 21.16 -12.37 -2.44
N GLY A 204 20.42 -11.68 -1.55
CA GLY A 204 20.51 -11.77 -0.09
C GLY A 204 19.56 -12.79 0.54
N THR A 205 18.96 -12.44 1.67
CA THR A 205 18.06 -13.33 2.42
C THR A 205 16.72 -12.67 2.72
N ILE A 206 15.66 -13.48 2.77
CA ILE A 206 14.34 -13.12 3.31
C ILE A 206 14.05 -14.16 4.40
N ASP A 207 13.88 -13.72 5.65
CA ASP A 207 13.66 -14.61 6.79
C ASP A 207 12.75 -13.92 7.83
N ALA A 208 11.58 -14.50 8.06
CA ALA A 208 10.46 -13.92 8.83
C ALA A 208 10.37 -14.49 10.25
#